data_AF-A0AAJ2UEW7-F1
#
_entry.id   AF-A0AAJ2UEW7-F1
#
_cell.length_a   1.000
_cell.length_b   1.000
_cell.length_c   1.000
_cell.angle_alpha   90.00
_cell.angle_beta   90.00
_cell.angle_gamma   90.00
#
_symmetry.space_group_name_H-M   'P 1'
#
loop_
_entity.id
_entity.type
_entity.pdbx_description
1 polymer ?
#
loop_
_entity_poly.entity_id
_entity_poly.type
_entity_poly.pdbx_seq_one_letter_code
_entity_poly.pdbx_strand_id
1 'polypeptide(L)'
;MKGLPKNQGKPRTKFSGILDQSKIEELKIGQIDEKEYFGLEEILVQFFNTFNSDMDFSQKKVLFLSLKEKIKNIDLTLDLGANDDGQYFDENLGLINITDLNINNLDDQKFYDEQINIYKSKSLDEFLKNKEKHLFIEEKLIAEKRQWNPAVKLIFHINIARFYLYFIKLSQELTRNIIISIIDFAIKLDDSKKEESKISQQINELFEQKENLKIKSEKEQEKNKPAKSDSSTLVQKIDQEIKALKEKLKTVKENNFLTLKSLVKEMNQFLKEFFDPKIHYSMNSEYVFLNEPKLYINNQLAYGKFFQFFTENLKDKYDEFRIDSPFLIMGEDKTNLVKKYFLPLIKD
;
A
#
# COMPACT_ATOMS: atom_id res chain seq x y z
N MET A 1 6.48 -12.83 34.21
CA MET A 1 6.61 -11.52 33.53
C MET A 1 5.38 -10.69 33.90
N LYS A 2 5.55 -9.45 34.37
CA LYS A 2 4.42 -8.52 34.52
C LYS A 2 3.82 -8.31 33.13
N GLY A 3 2.54 -8.62 32.95
CA GLY A 3 1.86 -8.38 31.68
C GLY A 3 2.01 -6.91 31.29
N LEU A 4 2.29 -6.66 30.01
CA LEU A 4 2.27 -5.30 29.48
C LEU A 4 0.90 -4.67 29.78
N PRO A 5 0.83 -3.39 30.15
CA PRO A 5 -0.42 -2.75 30.56
C PRO A 5 -1.47 -2.85 29.44
N LYS A 6 -2.70 -3.23 29.82
CA LYS A 6 -3.86 -3.48 28.93
C LYS A 6 -4.34 -2.29 28.09
N ASN A 7 -3.76 -1.11 28.29
CA ASN A 7 -4.12 0.14 27.61
C ASN A 7 -2.85 0.89 27.21
N GLN A 8 -1.99 0.31 26.37
CA GLN A 8 -1.11 1.17 25.59
C GLN A 8 -2.00 1.85 24.54
N GLY A 9 -2.32 3.13 24.77
CA GLY A 9 -3.01 3.94 23.78
C GLY A 9 -2.30 3.84 22.42
N LYS A 10 -3.05 4.03 21.33
CA LYS A 10 -2.52 3.91 19.96
C LYS A 10 -1.15 4.59 19.85
N PRO A 11 -0.14 3.92 19.25
CA PRO A 11 1.19 4.48 19.13
C PRO A 11 1.10 5.82 18.37
N ARG A 12 1.37 6.91 19.09
CA ARG A 12 1.35 8.26 18.55
C ARG A 12 2.70 8.51 17.88
N THR A 13 2.64 8.93 16.63
CA THR A 13 3.81 9.42 15.93
C THR A 13 4.14 10.85 16.37
N LYS A 14 5.44 11.19 16.41
CA LYS A 14 5.89 12.58 16.64
C LYS A 14 5.90 13.42 15.35
N PHE A 15 5.81 12.76 14.19
CA PHE A 15 5.85 13.43 12.89
C PHE A 15 4.53 14.14 12.60
N SER A 16 4.59 15.28 11.92
CA SER A 16 3.42 16.08 11.55
C SER A 16 3.69 16.94 10.33
N GLY A 17 2.65 17.59 9.81
CA GLY A 17 2.73 18.49 8.66
C GLY A 17 2.65 17.79 7.30
N ILE A 18 2.82 18.59 6.24
CA ILE A 18 2.84 18.15 4.84
C ILE A 18 4.28 18.11 4.30
N LEU A 19 4.46 17.47 3.15
CA LEU A 19 5.70 17.46 2.38
C LEU A 19 5.97 18.85 1.80
N ASP A 20 7.25 19.21 1.79
CA ASP A 20 7.82 20.28 0.98
C ASP A 20 9.16 19.79 0.43
N GLN A 21 9.75 20.57 -0.48
CA GLN A 21 10.98 20.16 -1.18
C GLN A 21 12.16 19.99 -0.20
N SER A 22 12.32 20.92 0.76
CA SER A 22 13.35 20.81 1.81
C SER A 22 13.20 19.54 2.64
N LYS A 23 11.99 19.21 3.08
CA LYS A 23 11.72 18.00 3.85
C LYS A 23 12.06 16.75 3.07
N ILE A 24 11.66 16.66 1.80
CA ILE A 24 11.96 15.50 0.96
C ILE A 24 13.47 15.29 0.83
N GLU A 25 14.23 16.37 0.68
CA GLU A 25 15.69 16.33 0.58
C GLU A 25 16.32 15.85 1.90
N GLU A 26 15.82 16.32 3.03
CA GLU A 26 16.29 16.02 4.39
C GLU A 26 15.87 14.65 4.94
N LEU A 27 14.92 13.96 4.30
CA LEU A 27 14.46 12.64 4.74
C LEU A 27 15.63 11.65 4.92
N LYS A 28 15.79 11.16 6.16
CA LYS A 28 16.84 10.22 6.59
C LYS A 28 16.51 8.74 6.38
N ILE A 29 15.52 8.42 5.58
CA ILE A 29 14.95 7.07 5.47
C ILE A 29 16.04 6.03 5.16
N GLY A 30 16.01 4.90 5.87
CA GLY A 30 16.99 3.83 5.73
C GLY A 30 18.35 4.14 6.37
N GLN A 31 18.56 5.34 6.89
CA GLN A 31 19.80 5.73 7.56
C GLN A 31 19.77 5.38 9.05
N ILE A 32 20.96 5.24 9.62
CA ILE A 32 21.18 5.04 11.04
C ILE A 32 21.96 6.24 11.56
N ASP A 33 21.43 6.91 12.58
CA ASP A 33 22.07 8.06 13.23
C ASP A 33 22.30 7.74 14.71
N GLU A 34 23.58 7.63 15.10
CA GLU A 34 24.13 7.44 16.46
C GLU A 34 23.56 6.31 17.35
N LYS A 35 22.39 5.74 17.05
CA LYS A 35 21.63 4.63 17.69
C LYS A 35 20.21 4.43 17.12
N GLU A 36 19.73 5.28 16.23
CA GLU A 36 18.35 5.26 15.74
C GLU A 36 18.29 5.01 14.22
N TYR A 37 17.48 4.03 13.79
CA TYR A 37 17.20 3.79 12.37
C TYR A 37 15.95 4.53 11.95
N PHE A 38 16.00 5.24 10.83
CA PHE A 38 14.87 6.02 10.32
C PHE A 38 14.03 5.20 9.32
N GLY A 39 12.92 4.63 9.80
CA GLY A 39 11.91 4.00 8.96
C GLY A 39 11.07 4.97 8.12
N LEU A 40 10.03 4.45 7.48
CA LEU A 40 9.11 5.19 6.61
C LEU A 40 8.01 5.95 7.36
N GLU A 41 8.00 5.94 8.70
CA GLU A 41 6.91 6.52 9.49
C GLU A 41 6.70 8.01 9.20
N GLU A 42 7.78 8.80 9.08
CA GLU A 42 7.69 10.21 8.72
C GLU A 42 7.08 10.41 7.33
N ILE A 43 7.53 9.62 6.34
CA ILE A 43 6.98 9.67 4.99
C ILE A 43 5.50 9.37 5.02
N LEU A 44 5.12 8.28 5.68
CA LEU A 44 3.74 7.84 5.73
C LEU A 44 2.83 8.96 6.25
N VAL A 45 3.23 9.65 7.32
CA VAL A 45 2.46 10.77 7.86
C VAL A 45 2.40 11.94 6.88
N GLN A 46 3.55 12.43 6.42
CA GLN A 46 3.61 13.63 5.59
C GLN A 46 3.01 13.41 4.19
N PHE A 47 3.21 12.23 3.61
CA PHE A 47 2.62 11.83 2.33
C PHE A 47 1.10 11.87 2.41
N PHE A 48 0.48 11.18 3.37
CA PHE A 48 -0.98 11.17 3.46
C PHE A 48 -1.57 12.53 3.85
N ASN A 49 -0.88 13.31 4.68
CA ASN A 49 -1.29 14.69 4.96
C ASN A 49 -1.26 15.55 3.69
N THR A 50 -0.22 15.41 2.87
CA THR A 50 -0.10 16.12 1.58
C THR A 50 -1.17 15.65 0.61
N PHE A 51 -1.37 14.33 0.49
CA PHE A 51 -2.37 13.71 -0.36
C PHE A 51 -3.77 14.25 -0.06
N ASN A 52 -4.14 14.33 1.22
CA ASN A 52 -5.46 14.78 1.69
C ASN A 52 -5.60 16.31 1.84
N SER A 53 -4.53 17.09 1.64
CA SER A 53 -4.59 18.56 1.76
C SER A 53 -5.35 19.22 0.62
N ASP A 54 -5.74 20.49 0.80
CA ASP A 54 -6.37 21.33 -0.25
C ASP A 54 -5.35 21.89 -1.27
N MET A 55 -4.08 21.46 -1.22
CA MET A 55 -3.05 21.90 -2.15
C MET A 55 -3.41 21.55 -3.60
N ASP A 56 -3.09 22.44 -4.55
CA ASP A 56 -3.28 22.18 -5.97
C ASP A 56 -2.52 20.93 -6.42
N PHE A 57 -3.15 20.12 -7.27
CA PHE A 57 -2.56 18.84 -7.67
C PHE A 57 -1.27 19.02 -8.49
N SER A 58 -1.10 20.12 -9.23
CA SER A 58 0.17 20.35 -9.94
C SER A 58 1.35 20.49 -8.98
N GLN A 59 1.13 21.11 -7.81
CA GLN A 59 2.14 21.21 -6.76
C GLN A 59 2.35 19.85 -6.08
N LYS A 60 1.27 19.13 -5.74
CA LYS A 60 1.37 17.75 -5.21
C LYS A 60 2.14 16.83 -6.15
N LYS A 61 1.89 16.93 -7.45
CA LYS A 61 2.58 16.12 -8.48
C LYS A 61 4.08 16.31 -8.44
N VAL A 62 4.56 17.55 -8.32
CA VAL A 62 6.01 17.83 -8.17
C VAL A 62 6.54 17.16 -6.91
N LEU A 63 5.89 17.36 -5.76
CA LEU A 63 6.32 16.76 -4.48
C LEU A 63 6.30 15.23 -4.51
N PHE A 64 5.29 14.63 -5.12
CA PHE A 64 5.16 13.18 -5.25
C PHE A 64 6.22 12.58 -6.18
N LEU A 65 6.54 13.24 -7.29
CA LEU A 65 7.64 12.81 -8.15
C LEU A 65 8.98 12.90 -7.41
N SER A 66 9.25 14.01 -6.72
CA SER A 66 10.45 14.17 -5.90
C SER A 66 10.55 13.08 -4.83
N LEU A 67 9.45 12.83 -4.09
CA LEU A 67 9.41 11.79 -3.07
C LEU A 67 9.62 10.40 -3.67
N LYS A 68 8.94 10.07 -4.77
CA LYS A 68 9.07 8.78 -5.45
C LYS A 68 10.52 8.52 -5.83
N GLU A 69 11.19 9.48 -6.47
CA GLU A 69 12.60 9.33 -6.84
C GLU A 69 13.50 9.17 -5.62
N LYS A 70 13.25 9.93 -4.54
CA LYS A 70 13.99 9.79 -3.27
C LYS A 70 13.87 8.38 -2.70
N ILE A 71 12.67 7.76 -2.71
CA ILE A 71 12.43 6.50 -2.00
C ILE A 71 12.60 5.23 -2.82
N LYS A 72 12.50 5.30 -4.16
CA LYS A 72 12.41 4.12 -5.04
C LYS A 72 13.56 3.12 -4.83
N ASN A 73 14.76 3.63 -4.58
CA ASN A 73 15.98 2.83 -4.49
C ASN A 73 16.60 2.83 -3.09
N ILE A 74 15.87 3.28 -2.05
CA ILE A 74 16.40 3.26 -0.68
C ILE A 74 16.56 1.81 -0.25
N ASP A 75 17.74 1.49 0.26
CA ASP A 75 17.99 0.24 0.96
C ASP A 75 17.34 0.32 2.34
N LEU A 76 16.34 -0.53 2.56
CA LEU A 76 15.63 -0.64 3.83
C LEU A 76 16.19 -1.79 4.70
N THR A 77 17.37 -2.30 4.33
CA THR A 77 18.07 -3.30 5.13
C THR A 77 18.46 -2.67 6.48
N LEU A 78 18.03 -3.35 7.54
CA LEU A 78 18.38 -2.99 8.90
C LEU A 78 19.73 -3.61 9.23
N ASP A 79 20.80 -2.83 9.09
CA ASP A 79 22.10 -3.18 9.65
C ASP A 79 22.19 -2.59 11.06
N LEU A 80 21.73 -3.32 12.08
CA LEU A 80 21.75 -2.83 13.46
C LEU A 80 23.17 -2.72 14.07
N GLY A 81 24.23 -2.72 13.26
CA GLY A 81 25.60 -2.66 13.74
C GLY A 81 25.88 -3.86 14.63
N ALA A 82 25.64 -5.05 14.08
CA ALA A 82 25.91 -6.29 14.79
C ALA A 82 27.41 -6.32 15.17
N ASN A 83 27.70 -6.18 16.47
CA ASN A 83 28.86 -6.86 17.04
C ASN A 83 28.54 -8.34 16.98
N ASP A 84 28.70 -8.91 15.79
CA ASP A 84 28.20 -10.22 15.37
C ASP A 84 26.69 -10.39 15.59
N ASP A 85 26.03 -11.04 14.65
CA ASP A 85 24.73 -11.66 14.95
C ASP A 85 24.83 -12.51 16.23
N GLY A 86 26.05 -12.96 16.61
CA GLY A 86 26.39 -13.75 17.80
C GLY A 86 25.95 -13.27 19.19
N GLN A 87 25.43 -12.05 19.38
CA GLN A 87 24.72 -11.73 20.63
C GLN A 87 23.26 -12.18 20.67
N TYR A 88 22.63 -12.41 19.51
CA TYR A 88 21.25 -12.93 19.40
C TYR A 88 21.16 -14.24 18.61
N PHE A 89 22.12 -14.52 17.73
CA PHE A 89 22.27 -15.70 16.89
C PHE A 89 23.65 -15.75 16.22
N ASP A 90 24.55 -16.65 16.62
CA ASP A 90 25.75 -16.92 15.83
C ASP A 90 25.38 -17.95 14.75
N GLU A 91 25.51 -17.60 13.47
CA GLU A 91 25.28 -18.51 12.34
C GLU A 91 26.16 -19.78 12.43
N ASN A 92 27.27 -19.74 13.17
CA ASN A 92 28.16 -20.86 13.47
C ASN A 92 27.90 -21.54 14.84
N LEU A 93 27.18 -20.92 15.79
CA LEU A 93 26.70 -21.58 17.03
C LEU A 93 25.25 -22.02 16.90
N GLY A 94 25.09 -23.21 16.35
CA GLY A 94 24.25 -24.19 17.04
C GLY A 94 22.85 -24.35 16.48
N LEU A 95 22.63 -25.54 15.91
CA LEU A 95 21.43 -26.31 16.20
C LEU A 95 21.09 -26.14 17.69
N ILE A 96 20.15 -25.27 18.03
CA ILE A 96 19.43 -25.42 19.29
C ILE A 96 18.85 -26.82 19.18
N ASN A 97 19.45 -27.79 19.89
CA ASN A 97 18.89 -29.11 20.06
C ASN A 97 17.63 -28.91 20.90
N ILE A 98 16.54 -28.57 20.20
CA ILE A 98 15.20 -28.64 20.72
C ILE A 98 15.00 -30.13 20.99
N THR A 99 15.22 -30.52 22.25
CA THR A 99 14.98 -31.87 22.71
C THR A 99 13.48 -32.10 22.62
N ASP A 100 13.06 -33.21 22.00
CA ASP A 100 11.66 -33.58 21.91
C ASP A 100 11.06 -33.57 23.32
N LEU A 101 10.24 -32.55 23.58
CA LEU A 101 9.59 -32.41 24.86
C LEU A 101 8.51 -33.49 24.94
N ASN A 102 8.50 -34.25 26.04
CA ASN A 102 7.39 -35.14 26.33
C ASN A 102 6.17 -34.30 26.77
N ILE A 103 5.41 -33.81 25.79
CA ILE A 103 4.22 -32.99 26.00
C ILE A 103 3.00 -33.90 26.04
N ASN A 104 2.42 -34.08 27.24
CA ASN A 104 1.25 -34.93 27.42
C ASN A 104 -0.06 -34.35 26.84
N ASN A 105 -0.07 -33.06 26.48
CA ASN A 105 -1.23 -32.38 25.90
C ASN A 105 -1.11 -32.32 24.37
N LEU A 106 -2.10 -32.88 23.67
CA LEU A 106 -2.09 -32.98 22.21
C LEU A 106 -2.10 -31.62 21.49
N ASP A 107 -2.75 -30.59 22.06
CA ASP A 107 -2.81 -29.26 21.45
C ASP A 107 -1.48 -28.53 21.62
N ASP A 108 -0.86 -28.60 22.80
CA ASP A 108 0.48 -28.07 23.04
C ASP A 108 1.54 -28.80 22.19
N GLN A 109 1.38 -30.12 21.99
CA GLN A 109 2.27 -30.92 21.15
C GLN A 109 2.17 -30.50 19.68
N LYS A 110 0.96 -30.35 19.15
CA LYS A 110 0.76 -29.82 17.78
C LYS A 110 1.38 -28.45 17.64
N PHE A 111 1.12 -27.55 18.57
CA PHE A 111 1.69 -26.20 18.52
C PHE A 111 3.22 -26.22 18.58
N TYR A 112 3.80 -27.06 19.43
CA TYR A 112 5.24 -27.26 19.52
C TYR A 112 5.85 -27.77 18.20
N ASP A 113 5.27 -28.80 17.59
CA ASP A 113 5.72 -29.34 16.30
C ASP A 113 5.67 -28.28 15.20
N GLU A 114 4.63 -27.44 15.21
CA GLU A 114 4.49 -26.31 14.30
C GLU A 114 5.58 -25.25 14.51
N GLN A 115 5.85 -24.87 15.76
CA GLN A 115 6.93 -23.93 16.07
C GLN A 115 8.30 -24.48 15.70
N ILE A 116 8.52 -25.79 15.84
CA ILE A 116 9.72 -26.45 15.34
C ILE A 116 9.83 -26.35 13.83
N ASN A 117 8.74 -26.61 13.10
CA ASN A 117 8.74 -26.54 11.63
C ASN A 117 9.02 -25.12 11.15
N ILE A 118 8.45 -24.12 11.81
CA ILE A 118 8.75 -22.70 11.56
C ILE A 118 10.23 -22.41 11.86
N TYR A 119 10.75 -22.84 13.01
CA TYR A 119 12.15 -22.66 13.40
C TYR A 119 13.15 -23.28 12.42
N LYS A 120 12.84 -24.48 11.92
CA LYS A 120 13.69 -25.25 11.00
C LYS A 120 13.73 -24.69 9.57
N SER A 121 12.94 -23.66 9.27
CA SER A 121 12.92 -23.03 7.95
C SER A 121 14.30 -22.49 7.57
N LYS A 122 14.73 -22.80 6.34
CA LYS A 122 16.05 -22.45 5.80
C LYS A 122 16.01 -21.18 4.94
N SER A 123 14.81 -20.70 4.59
CA SER A 123 14.61 -19.47 3.84
C SER A 123 13.38 -18.71 4.36
N LEU A 124 13.30 -17.41 4.03
CA LEU A 124 12.12 -16.59 4.32
C LEU A 124 10.85 -17.17 3.69
N ASP A 125 10.94 -17.69 2.46
CA ASP A 125 9.79 -18.30 1.78
C ASP A 125 9.27 -19.54 2.50
N GLU A 126 10.19 -20.40 2.94
CA GLU A 126 9.85 -21.59 3.73
C GLU A 126 9.21 -21.20 5.06
N PHE A 127 9.77 -20.19 5.72
CA PHE A 127 9.26 -19.66 6.97
C PHE A 127 7.85 -19.07 6.81
N LEU A 128 7.62 -18.21 5.82
CA LEU A 128 6.31 -17.60 5.56
C LEU A 128 5.26 -18.65 5.21
N LYS A 129 5.63 -19.68 4.42
CA LYS A 129 4.75 -20.80 4.09
C LYS A 129 4.35 -21.63 5.31
N ASN A 130 5.30 -21.89 6.22
CA ASN A 130 5.03 -22.61 7.45
C ASN A 130 4.18 -21.75 8.41
N LYS A 131 4.51 -20.47 8.58
CA LYS A 131 3.71 -19.53 9.38
C LYS A 131 2.27 -19.42 8.88
N GLU A 132 2.07 -19.34 7.57
CA GLU A 132 0.74 -19.20 6.95
C GLU A 132 -0.21 -20.35 7.32
N LYS A 133 0.29 -21.57 7.43
CA LYS A 133 -0.51 -22.75 7.84
C LYS A 133 -0.92 -22.71 9.31
N HIS A 134 -0.14 -22.04 10.14
CA HIS A 134 -0.19 -22.09 11.61
C HIS A 134 -0.52 -20.72 12.21
N LEU A 135 -1.07 -19.85 11.37
CA LEU A 135 -1.40 -18.48 11.69
C LEU A 135 -2.45 -18.47 12.81
N PHE A 136 -2.14 -17.77 13.92
CA PHE A 136 -3.03 -17.61 15.07
C PHE A 136 -3.45 -18.90 15.81
N ILE A 137 -2.69 -19.99 15.73
CA ILE A 137 -2.96 -21.19 16.55
C ILE A 137 -3.06 -20.89 18.07
N GLU A 138 -2.43 -19.80 18.50
CA GLU A 138 -2.50 -19.19 19.82
C GLU A 138 -3.94 -18.85 20.26
N GLU A 139 -4.85 -18.57 19.32
CA GLU A 139 -6.27 -18.31 19.59
C GLU A 139 -6.98 -19.48 20.25
N LYS A 140 -6.64 -20.72 19.85
CA LYS A 140 -7.28 -21.92 20.39
C LYS A 140 -6.97 -22.05 21.88
N LEU A 141 -5.72 -21.76 22.25
CA LEU A 141 -5.25 -21.81 23.64
C LEU A 141 -5.78 -20.62 24.47
N ILE A 142 -5.89 -19.42 23.87
CA ILE A 142 -6.52 -18.24 24.49
C ILE A 142 -8.00 -18.50 24.77
N ALA A 143 -8.74 -19.09 23.81
CA ALA A 143 -10.13 -19.45 23.97
C ALA A 143 -10.33 -20.48 25.11
N GLU A 144 -9.38 -21.39 25.28
CA GLU A 144 -9.38 -22.39 26.36
C GLU A 144 -8.86 -21.87 27.71
N LYS A 145 -8.43 -20.59 27.79
CA LYS A 145 -7.82 -19.96 28.98
C LYS A 145 -6.67 -20.78 29.57
N ARG A 146 -5.90 -21.46 28.73
CA ARG A 146 -4.76 -22.29 29.15
C ARG A 146 -3.47 -21.49 29.15
N GLN A 147 -2.61 -21.74 30.15
CA GLN A 147 -1.24 -21.25 30.11
C GLN A 147 -0.42 -22.18 29.22
N TRP A 148 0.44 -21.59 28.39
CA TRP A 148 1.32 -22.35 27.52
C TRP A 148 2.31 -23.14 28.34
N ASN A 149 2.68 -24.32 27.84
CA ASN A 149 3.89 -24.98 28.31
C ASN A 149 5.09 -24.00 28.21
N PRO A 150 5.85 -23.77 29.30
CA PRO A 150 6.93 -22.78 29.31
C PRO A 150 8.00 -22.97 28.23
N ALA A 151 8.32 -24.21 27.88
CA ALA A 151 9.33 -24.51 26.88
C ALA A 151 8.81 -24.27 25.46
N VAL A 152 7.52 -24.55 25.21
CA VAL A 152 6.85 -24.22 23.95
C VAL A 152 6.79 -22.69 23.76
N LYS A 153 6.47 -21.95 24.83
CA LYS A 153 6.52 -20.48 24.84
C LYS A 153 7.92 -19.92 24.57
N LEU A 154 8.97 -20.59 25.07
CA LEU A 154 10.35 -20.18 24.83
C LEU A 154 10.73 -20.33 23.34
N ILE A 155 10.42 -21.46 22.72
CA ILE A 155 10.71 -21.72 21.29
C ILE A 155 9.99 -20.72 20.40
N PHE A 156 8.73 -20.44 20.72
CA PHE A 156 7.96 -19.41 20.06
C PHE A 156 8.65 -18.03 20.11
N HIS A 157 9.10 -17.58 21.30
CA HIS A 157 9.84 -16.31 21.41
C HIS A 157 11.16 -16.32 20.63
N ILE A 158 11.87 -17.45 20.58
CA ILE A 158 13.11 -17.58 19.81
C ILE A 158 12.83 -17.43 18.31
N ASN A 159 11.77 -18.07 17.80
CA ASN A 159 11.32 -17.90 16.41
C ASN A 159 11.03 -16.44 16.07
N ILE A 160 10.34 -15.73 16.98
CA ILE A 160 10.04 -14.31 16.81
C ILE A 160 11.33 -13.51 16.71
N ALA A 161 12.20 -13.64 17.70
CA ALA A 161 13.43 -12.85 17.79
C ALA A 161 14.29 -13.04 16.54
N ARG A 162 14.39 -14.28 16.04
CA ARG A 162 15.17 -14.61 14.85
C ARG A 162 14.65 -13.94 13.57
N PHE A 163 13.33 -13.85 13.39
CA PHE A 163 12.74 -13.32 12.16
C PHE A 163 12.20 -11.89 12.29
N TYR A 164 12.30 -11.27 13.47
CA TYR A 164 11.74 -9.96 13.77
C TYR A 164 12.20 -8.87 12.79
N LEU A 165 13.52 -8.77 12.55
CA LEU A 165 14.08 -7.77 11.63
C LEU A 165 13.67 -8.03 10.18
N TYR A 166 13.49 -9.29 9.78
CA TYR A 166 12.99 -9.64 8.45
C TYR A 166 11.56 -9.14 8.24
N PHE A 167 10.67 -9.34 9.22
CA PHE A 167 9.31 -8.81 9.11
C PHE A 167 9.28 -7.30 9.06
N ILE A 168 10.13 -6.65 9.86
CA ILE A 168 10.26 -5.20 9.82
C ILE A 168 10.69 -4.76 8.41
N LYS A 169 11.77 -5.33 7.86
CA LYS A 169 12.23 -5.03 6.51
C LYS A 169 11.11 -5.23 5.48
N LEU A 170 10.45 -6.39 5.49
CA LEU A 170 9.36 -6.69 4.56
C LEU A 170 8.19 -5.69 4.69
N SER A 171 7.80 -5.33 5.91
CA SER A 171 6.74 -4.35 6.14
C SER A 171 7.10 -2.95 5.62
N GLN A 172 8.36 -2.56 5.73
CA GLN A 172 8.86 -1.29 5.19
C GLN A 172 8.94 -1.33 3.66
N GLU A 173 9.41 -2.43 3.06
CA GLU A 173 9.43 -2.60 1.60
C GLU A 173 8.03 -2.53 1.00
N LEU A 174 7.06 -3.21 1.61
CA LEU A 174 5.65 -3.12 1.21
C LEU A 174 5.09 -1.72 1.39
N THR A 175 5.40 -1.04 2.50
CA THR A 175 5.00 0.36 2.74
C THR A 175 5.53 1.29 1.65
N ARG A 176 6.81 1.20 1.30
CA ARG A 176 7.42 1.96 0.19
C ARG A 176 6.69 1.69 -1.12
N ASN A 177 6.49 0.42 -1.46
CA ASN A 177 5.89 0.03 -2.72
C ASN A 177 4.44 0.52 -2.84
N ILE A 178 3.65 0.42 -1.77
CA ILE A 178 2.29 0.97 -1.72
C ILE A 178 2.30 2.49 -1.95
N ILE A 179 3.17 3.24 -1.26
CA ILE A 179 3.26 4.70 -1.44
C ILE A 179 3.60 5.05 -2.90
N ILE A 180 4.58 4.36 -3.50
CA ILE A 180 4.96 4.57 -4.91
C ILE A 180 3.77 4.25 -5.84
N SER A 181 3.07 3.14 -5.64
CA SER A 181 1.91 2.80 -6.46
C SER A 181 0.78 3.82 -6.32
N ILE A 182 0.54 4.37 -5.13
CA ILE A 182 -0.45 5.44 -4.94
C ILE A 182 -0.04 6.69 -5.73
N ILE A 183 1.24 7.08 -5.69
CA ILE A 183 1.77 8.21 -6.46
C ILE A 183 1.51 8.01 -7.95
N ASP A 184 1.86 6.84 -8.49
CA ASP A 184 1.71 6.54 -9.91
C ASP A 184 0.25 6.55 -10.35
N PHE A 185 -0.63 5.96 -9.54
CA PHE A 185 -2.07 6.01 -9.77
C PHE A 185 -2.61 7.43 -9.76
N ALA A 186 -2.27 8.23 -8.75
CA ALA A 186 -2.77 9.59 -8.60
C ALA A 186 -2.34 10.49 -9.77
N ILE A 187 -1.06 10.40 -10.17
CA ILE A 187 -0.52 11.16 -11.30
C ILE A 187 -1.18 10.73 -12.60
N LYS A 188 -1.29 9.43 -12.87
CA LYS A 188 -1.91 8.94 -14.10
C LYS A 188 -3.38 9.32 -14.16
N LEU A 189 -4.09 9.32 -13.03
CA LEU A 189 -5.49 9.72 -12.97
C LEU A 189 -5.69 11.19 -13.34
N ASP A 190 -4.85 12.08 -12.82
CA ASP A 190 -4.85 13.51 -13.16
C ASP A 190 -4.50 13.75 -14.63
N ASP A 191 -3.42 13.12 -15.12
CA ASP A 191 -2.97 13.27 -16.51
C ASP A 191 -4.04 12.77 -17.50
N SER A 192 -4.72 11.67 -17.18
CA SER A 192 -5.81 11.13 -17.99
C SER A 192 -6.98 12.12 -18.08
N LYS A 193 -7.40 12.71 -16.95
CA LYS A 193 -8.46 13.71 -16.92
C LYS A 193 -8.12 14.95 -17.75
N LYS A 194 -6.87 15.43 -17.66
CA LYS A 194 -6.39 16.60 -18.42
C LYS A 194 -6.36 16.33 -19.92
N GLU A 195 -5.87 15.16 -20.33
CA GLU A 195 -5.84 14.76 -21.74
C GLU A 195 -7.24 14.64 -22.32
N GLU A 196 -8.15 13.96 -21.62
CA GLU A 196 -9.54 13.79 -22.04
C GLU A 196 -10.29 15.13 -22.11
N SER A 197 -10.07 16.01 -21.13
CA SER A 197 -10.64 17.36 -21.10
C SER A 197 -10.16 18.18 -22.28
N LYS A 198 -8.86 18.17 -22.59
CA LYS A 198 -8.28 18.90 -23.73
C LYS A 198 -8.91 18.49 -25.06
N ILE A 199 -9.07 17.19 -25.30
CA ILE A 199 -9.70 16.71 -26.54
C ILE A 199 -11.19 17.07 -26.57
N SER A 200 -11.88 16.96 -25.43
CA SER A 200 -13.30 17.33 -25.32
C SER A 200 -13.51 18.83 -25.58
N GLN A 201 -12.60 19.68 -25.10
CA GLN A 201 -12.62 21.11 -25.36
C GLN A 201 -12.41 21.41 -26.86
N GLN A 202 -11.44 20.76 -27.52
CA GLN A 202 -11.23 20.90 -28.97
C GLN A 202 -12.49 20.52 -29.77
N ILE A 203 -13.19 19.46 -29.35
CA ILE A 203 -14.46 19.06 -29.98
C ILE A 203 -15.52 20.15 -29.81
N ASN A 204 -15.65 20.72 -28.61
CA ASN A 204 -16.62 21.77 -28.34
C ASN A 204 -16.32 23.05 -29.13
N GLU A 205 -15.05 23.47 -29.19
CA GLU A 205 -14.60 24.60 -29.99
C GLU A 205 -14.94 24.42 -31.48
N LEU A 206 -14.75 23.21 -32.03
CA LEU A 206 -15.13 22.90 -33.42
C LEU A 206 -16.65 22.89 -33.63
N PHE A 207 -17.44 22.44 -32.64
CA PHE A 207 -18.90 22.55 -32.70
C PHE A 207 -19.36 24.01 -32.74
N GLU A 208 -18.79 24.87 -31.90
CA GLU A 208 -19.08 26.30 -31.91
C GLU A 208 -18.68 26.96 -33.23
N GLN A 209 -17.52 26.60 -33.78
CA GLN A 209 -17.08 27.07 -35.10
C GLN A 209 -18.05 26.63 -36.21
N LYS A 210 -18.49 25.37 -36.18
CA LYS A 210 -19.48 24.83 -37.12
C LYS A 210 -20.78 25.62 -37.06
N GLU A 211 -21.29 25.90 -35.86
CA GLU A 211 -22.55 26.60 -35.68
C GLU A 211 -22.46 28.06 -36.13
N ASN A 212 -21.35 28.74 -35.79
CA ASN A 212 -21.07 30.10 -36.25
C ASN A 212 -20.99 30.20 -37.78
N LEU A 213 -20.43 29.18 -38.45
CA LEU A 213 -20.37 29.13 -39.92
C LEU A 213 -21.75 28.95 -40.55
N LYS A 214 -22.62 28.10 -39.95
CA LYS A 214 -24.00 27.94 -40.41
C LYS A 214 -24.79 29.24 -40.29
N ILE A 215 -24.75 29.90 -39.13
CA ILE A 215 -25.43 31.18 -38.90
C ILE A 215 -24.96 32.25 -39.91
N LYS A 216 -23.64 32.31 -40.20
CA LYS A 216 -23.11 33.21 -41.23
C LYS A 216 -23.64 32.86 -42.63
N SER A 217 -23.71 31.59 -42.97
CA SER A 217 -24.21 31.14 -44.28
C SER A 217 -25.69 31.44 -44.48
N GLU A 218 -26.52 31.29 -43.44
CA GLU A 218 -27.96 31.62 -43.45
C GLU A 218 -28.18 33.13 -43.64
N LYS A 219 -27.41 33.97 -42.92
CA LYS A 219 -27.46 35.44 -43.06
C LYS A 219 -26.98 35.95 -44.43
N GLU A 220 -26.11 35.22 -45.12
CA GLU A 220 -25.64 35.57 -46.47
C GLU A 220 -26.63 35.15 -47.55
N GLN A 221 -27.37 34.05 -47.35
CA GLN A 221 -28.43 33.60 -48.26
C GLN A 221 -29.64 34.56 -48.28
N GLU A 222 -30.00 35.17 -47.15
CA GLU A 222 -31.04 36.21 -47.09
C GLU A 222 -30.71 37.48 -47.90
N LYS A 223 -29.44 37.69 -48.26
CA LYS A 223 -28.98 38.88 -49.02
C LYS A 223 -28.90 38.67 -50.54
N ASN A 224 -29.49 37.61 -51.10
CA ASN A 224 -29.53 37.33 -52.56
C ASN A 224 -28.14 37.34 -53.26
N LYS A 225 -27.08 36.88 -52.58
CA LYS A 225 -25.79 36.57 -53.22
C LYS A 225 -25.68 35.06 -53.45
N PRO A 226 -25.15 34.59 -54.58
CA PRO A 226 -24.99 33.17 -54.84
C PRO A 226 -24.12 32.55 -53.73
N ALA A 227 -24.61 31.48 -53.11
CA ALA A 227 -23.90 30.76 -52.06
C ALA A 227 -22.54 30.30 -52.59
N LYS A 228 -21.44 30.82 -52.04
CA LYS A 228 -20.10 30.32 -52.36
C LYS A 228 -19.99 28.88 -51.87
N SER A 229 -19.68 27.95 -52.78
CA SER A 229 -19.46 26.52 -52.52
C SER A 229 -18.48 26.21 -51.38
N ASP A 230 -17.59 27.16 -51.05
CA ASP A 230 -16.56 27.04 -50.02
C ASP A 230 -17.08 26.80 -48.60
N SER A 231 -18.26 27.35 -48.24
CA SER A 231 -18.82 27.18 -46.89
C SER A 231 -19.23 25.73 -46.60
N SER A 232 -19.83 25.05 -47.58
CA SER A 232 -20.25 23.64 -47.42
C SER A 232 -19.05 22.70 -47.25
N THR A 233 -17.97 22.96 -48.01
CA THR A 233 -16.72 22.20 -47.92
C THR A 233 -16.03 22.40 -46.58
N LEU A 234 -16.07 23.62 -46.02
CA LEU A 234 -15.54 23.93 -44.68
C LEU A 234 -16.34 23.21 -43.58
N VAL A 235 -17.66 23.21 -43.64
CA VAL A 235 -18.51 22.48 -42.69
C VAL A 235 -18.24 20.98 -42.74
N GLN A 236 -18.09 20.41 -43.95
CA GLN A 236 -17.74 19.00 -44.12
C GLN A 236 -16.35 18.66 -43.53
N LYS A 237 -15.35 19.55 -43.70
CA LYS A 237 -14.03 19.38 -43.07
C LYS A 237 -14.11 19.39 -41.55
N ILE A 238 -14.86 20.33 -40.96
CA ILE A 238 -15.07 20.40 -39.51
C ILE A 238 -15.77 19.13 -39.01
N ASP A 239 -16.76 18.60 -39.74
CA ASP A 239 -17.44 17.35 -39.38
C ASP A 239 -16.50 16.14 -39.40
N GLN A 240 -15.60 16.06 -40.38
CA GLN A 240 -14.57 15.02 -40.43
C GLN A 240 -13.59 15.16 -39.25
N GLU A 241 -13.20 16.37 -38.89
CA GLU A 241 -12.30 16.64 -37.77
C GLU A 241 -12.94 16.32 -36.42
N ILE A 242 -14.20 16.72 -36.20
CA ILE A 242 -14.97 16.33 -35.01
C ILE A 242 -15.07 14.80 -34.92
N LYS A 243 -15.35 14.11 -36.02
CA LYS A 243 -15.41 12.64 -36.04
C LYS A 243 -14.05 12.04 -35.66
N ALA A 244 -12.96 12.54 -36.24
CA ALA A 244 -11.61 12.07 -35.92
C ALA A 244 -11.25 12.31 -34.44
N LEU A 245 -11.58 13.47 -33.88
CA LEU A 245 -11.34 13.78 -32.47
C LEU A 245 -12.20 12.95 -31.53
N LYS A 246 -13.45 12.63 -31.89
CA LYS A 246 -14.30 11.72 -31.11
C LYS A 246 -13.74 10.30 -31.06
N GLU A 247 -13.27 9.78 -32.20
CA GLU A 247 -12.58 8.48 -32.23
C GLU A 247 -11.29 8.53 -31.42
N LYS A 248 -10.50 9.60 -31.54
CA LYS A 248 -9.30 9.81 -30.71
C LYS A 248 -9.63 9.82 -29.22
N LEU A 249 -10.67 10.56 -28.81
CA LEU A 249 -11.11 10.63 -27.41
C LEU A 249 -11.52 9.25 -26.89
N LYS A 250 -12.23 8.46 -27.70
CA LYS A 250 -12.60 7.09 -27.36
C LYS A 250 -11.36 6.22 -27.12
N THR A 251 -10.41 6.22 -28.05
CA THR A 251 -9.15 5.47 -27.92
C THR A 251 -8.34 5.92 -26.69
N VAL A 252 -8.26 7.23 -26.43
CA VAL A 252 -7.57 7.78 -25.25
C VAL A 252 -8.24 7.30 -23.96
N LYS A 253 -9.57 7.34 -23.88
CA LYS A 253 -10.33 6.84 -22.72
C LYS A 253 -10.09 5.35 -22.49
N GLU A 254 -10.13 4.54 -23.55
CA GLU A 254 -9.87 3.10 -23.46
C GLU A 254 -8.44 2.81 -22.96
N ASN A 255 -7.43 3.52 -23.49
CA ASN A 255 -6.04 3.38 -23.06
C ASN A 255 -5.81 3.83 -21.61
N ASN A 256 -6.42 4.95 -21.22
CA ASN A 256 -6.36 5.47 -19.85
C ASN A 256 -7.02 4.49 -18.88
N PHE A 257 -8.19 3.96 -19.22
CA PHE A 257 -8.88 2.94 -18.45
C PHE A 257 -7.99 1.70 -18.23
N LEU A 258 -7.37 1.17 -19.28
CA LEU A 258 -6.51 -0.01 -19.17
C LEU A 258 -5.27 0.24 -18.31
N THR A 259 -4.67 1.43 -18.43
CA THR A 259 -3.49 1.79 -17.64
C THR A 259 -3.85 1.96 -16.17
N LEU A 260 -4.94 2.69 -15.86
CA LEU A 260 -5.41 2.86 -14.48
C LEU A 260 -5.80 1.51 -13.87
N LYS A 261 -6.48 0.64 -14.62
CA LYS A 261 -6.77 -0.72 -14.20
C LYS A 261 -5.51 -1.51 -13.85
N SER A 262 -4.44 -1.39 -14.64
CA SER A 262 -3.16 -2.05 -14.35
C SER A 262 -2.53 -1.53 -13.05
N LEU A 263 -2.48 -0.20 -12.86
CA LEU A 263 -1.93 0.42 -11.66
C LEU A 263 -2.72 0.03 -10.41
N VAL A 264 -4.05 -0.02 -10.50
CA VAL A 264 -4.90 -0.47 -9.39
C VAL A 264 -4.64 -1.93 -9.07
N LYS A 265 -4.43 -2.82 -10.06
CA LYS A 265 -4.08 -4.23 -9.81
C LYS A 265 -2.75 -4.38 -9.07
N GLU A 266 -1.73 -3.63 -9.49
CA GLU A 266 -0.42 -3.64 -8.85
C GLU A 266 -0.49 -3.18 -7.39
N MET A 267 -1.13 -2.02 -7.16
CA MET A 267 -1.33 -1.48 -5.81
C MET A 267 -2.12 -2.46 -4.93
N ASN A 268 -3.14 -3.10 -5.50
CA ASN A 268 -3.97 -4.08 -4.82
C ASN A 268 -3.20 -5.34 -4.42
N GLN A 269 -2.23 -5.77 -5.22
CA GLN A 269 -1.33 -6.87 -4.85
C GLN A 269 -0.46 -6.50 -3.63
N PHE A 270 0.14 -5.31 -3.62
CA PHE A 270 0.91 -4.85 -2.47
C PHE A 270 0.04 -4.67 -1.22
N LEU A 271 -1.17 -4.12 -1.35
CA LEU A 271 -2.12 -3.99 -0.25
C LEU A 271 -2.56 -5.37 0.28
N LYS A 272 -2.77 -6.34 -0.60
CA LYS A 272 -3.11 -7.72 -0.19
C LYS A 272 -1.97 -8.34 0.61
N GLU A 273 -0.74 -8.23 0.13
CA GLU A 273 0.44 -8.72 0.86
C GLU A 273 0.63 -7.99 2.18
N PHE A 274 0.41 -6.67 2.21
CA PHE A 274 0.50 -5.89 3.43
C PHE A 274 -0.63 -6.20 4.41
N PHE A 275 -1.86 -6.43 3.98
CA PHE A 275 -2.94 -6.77 4.91
C PHE A 275 -2.94 -8.23 5.35
N ASP A 276 -2.14 -9.09 4.71
CA ASP A 276 -2.01 -10.48 5.07
C ASP A 276 -1.50 -10.60 6.52
N PRO A 277 -2.27 -11.25 7.43
CA PRO A 277 -1.81 -11.41 8.79
C PRO A 277 -0.50 -12.18 8.90
N LYS A 278 -0.05 -12.89 7.87
CA LYS A 278 1.26 -13.55 7.85
C LYS A 278 2.43 -12.56 7.94
N ILE A 279 2.27 -11.32 7.50
CA ILE A 279 3.35 -10.32 7.58
C ILE A 279 3.32 -9.51 8.90
N HIS A 280 2.20 -9.63 9.61
CA HIS A 280 2.01 -9.05 10.93
C HIS A 280 2.17 -10.12 11.99
N TYR A 281 2.39 -9.69 13.22
CA TYR A 281 2.77 -10.61 14.27
C TYR A 281 2.15 -10.22 15.60
N SER A 282 1.66 -11.22 16.31
CA SER A 282 1.10 -11.05 17.64
C SER A 282 1.91 -11.80 18.68
N MET A 283 2.50 -11.10 19.65
CA MET A 283 3.09 -11.73 20.85
C MET A 283 2.04 -11.98 21.94
N ASN A 284 0.85 -11.39 21.79
CA ASN A 284 -0.33 -11.51 22.64
C ASN A 284 -1.51 -10.97 21.84
N SER A 285 -2.69 -11.60 21.90
CA SER A 285 -3.94 -11.21 21.22
C SER A 285 -4.28 -9.70 21.22
N GLU A 286 -3.75 -8.93 22.15
CA GLU A 286 -3.95 -7.48 22.28
C GLU A 286 -3.02 -6.64 21.37
N TYR A 287 -1.95 -7.21 20.81
CA TYR A 287 -0.95 -6.50 19.99
C TYR A 287 -0.58 -7.36 18.79
N VAL A 288 -1.12 -7.00 17.62
CA VAL A 288 -1.01 -7.79 16.38
C VAL A 288 -0.05 -7.16 15.36
N PHE A 289 0.38 -5.93 15.62
CA PHE A 289 1.30 -5.18 14.77
C PHE A 289 2.73 -5.21 15.31
N LEU A 290 3.69 -5.34 14.39
CA LEU A 290 5.11 -5.18 14.66
C LEU A 290 5.45 -3.68 14.69
N ASN A 291 5.41 -3.07 15.87
CA ASN A 291 5.81 -1.68 16.07
C ASN A 291 7.16 -1.65 16.79
N GLU A 292 8.11 -0.89 16.26
CA GLU A 292 9.43 -0.69 16.87
C GLU A 292 9.78 0.80 16.93
N PRO A 293 9.56 1.45 18.10
CA PRO A 293 9.79 2.89 18.25
C PRO A 293 11.24 3.30 18.00
N LYS A 294 12.23 2.46 18.36
CA LYS A 294 13.66 2.77 18.16
C LYS A 294 14.08 2.77 16.69
N LEU A 295 13.28 2.12 15.84
CA LEU A 295 13.50 2.05 14.41
C LEU A 295 12.50 2.94 13.64
N TYR A 296 11.73 3.78 14.34
CA TYR A 296 10.69 4.62 13.75
C TYR A 296 9.75 3.82 12.83
N ILE A 297 9.31 2.66 13.32
CA ILE A 297 8.44 1.74 12.59
C ILE A 297 7.14 1.57 13.36
N ASN A 298 6.06 2.04 12.75
CA ASN A 298 4.72 2.00 13.30
C ASN A 298 3.76 1.38 12.27
N ASN A 299 3.78 0.04 12.22
CA ASN A 299 2.97 -0.73 11.27
C ASN A 299 1.47 -0.60 11.54
N GLN A 300 1.06 -0.34 12.78
CA GLN A 300 -0.34 -0.04 13.09
C GLN A 300 -0.79 1.26 12.42
N LEU A 301 0.04 2.30 12.43
CA LEU A 301 -0.22 3.55 11.71
C LEU A 301 -0.27 3.33 10.19
N ALA A 302 0.71 2.59 9.63
CA ALA A 302 0.74 2.23 8.21
C ALA A 302 -0.53 1.49 7.80
N TYR A 303 -0.94 0.49 8.58
CA TYR A 303 -2.17 -0.24 8.35
C TYR A 303 -3.40 0.66 8.36
N GLY A 304 -3.51 1.55 9.35
CA GLY A 304 -4.62 2.51 9.44
C GLY A 304 -4.71 3.41 8.20
N LYS A 305 -3.57 3.98 7.77
CA LYS A 305 -3.51 4.87 6.59
C LYS A 305 -3.83 4.14 5.29
N PHE A 306 -3.28 2.95 5.08
CA PHE A 306 -3.56 2.15 3.89
C PHE A 306 -4.99 1.64 3.86
N PHE A 307 -5.54 1.24 5.01
CA PHE A 307 -6.93 0.82 5.10
C PHE A 307 -7.86 1.99 4.76
N GLN A 308 -7.61 3.18 5.33
CA GLN A 308 -8.37 4.39 5.03
C GLN A 308 -8.33 4.72 3.55
N PHE A 309 -7.12 4.79 2.96
CA PHE A 309 -6.95 5.05 1.53
C PHE A 309 -7.71 4.04 0.67
N PHE A 310 -7.59 2.74 0.97
CA PHE A 310 -8.33 1.69 0.30
C PHE A 310 -9.84 1.96 0.35
N THR A 311 -10.40 2.23 1.53
CA THR A 311 -11.84 2.41 1.71
C THR A 311 -12.39 3.67 1.04
N GLU A 312 -11.61 4.76 1.04
CA GLU A 312 -12.06 6.07 0.55
C GLU A 312 -11.76 6.31 -0.93
N ASN A 313 -10.69 5.72 -1.48
CA ASN A 313 -10.17 6.07 -2.81
C ASN A 313 -10.18 4.92 -3.81
N LEU A 314 -10.02 3.67 -3.37
CA LEU A 314 -9.92 2.52 -4.28
C LEU A 314 -11.20 1.71 -4.40
N LYS A 315 -12.05 1.71 -3.37
CA LYS A 315 -13.24 0.85 -3.33
C LYS A 315 -14.10 0.99 -4.58
N ASP A 316 -14.43 2.22 -4.98
CA ASP A 316 -15.25 2.48 -6.17
C ASP A 316 -14.54 2.08 -7.48
N LYS A 317 -13.20 2.10 -7.47
CA LYS A 317 -12.38 1.70 -8.62
C LYS A 317 -12.35 0.19 -8.84
N TYR A 318 -12.57 -0.59 -7.80
CA TYR A 318 -12.65 -2.05 -7.94
C TYR A 318 -13.89 -2.49 -8.70
N ASP A 319 -15.03 -1.86 -8.41
CA ASP A 319 -16.27 -2.10 -9.15
C ASP A 319 -16.15 -1.60 -10.60
N GLU A 320 -15.63 -0.39 -10.81
CA GLU A 320 -15.39 0.20 -12.14
C GLU A 320 -14.48 -0.67 -13.00
N PHE A 321 -13.34 -1.11 -12.44
CA PHE A 321 -12.35 -1.89 -13.17
C PHE A 321 -12.61 -3.40 -13.16
N ARG A 322 -13.60 -3.87 -12.41
CA ARG A 322 -13.86 -5.29 -12.14
C ARG A 322 -12.59 -5.99 -11.64
N ILE A 323 -12.05 -5.47 -10.54
CA ILE A 323 -10.89 -6.02 -9.84
C ILE A 323 -11.36 -6.49 -8.47
N ASP A 324 -10.92 -7.67 -8.05
CA ASP A 324 -11.22 -8.18 -6.71
C ASP A 324 -10.49 -7.34 -5.64
N SER A 325 -11.14 -7.02 -4.53
CA SER A 325 -10.49 -6.29 -3.43
C SER A 325 -9.34 -7.08 -2.78
N PRO A 326 -8.42 -6.45 -2.03
CA PRO A 326 -7.30 -7.15 -1.39
C PRO A 326 -7.79 -8.28 -0.48
N PHE A 327 -8.89 -8.03 0.24
CA PHE A 327 -9.54 -8.99 1.13
C PHE A 327 -10.16 -10.17 0.38
N LEU A 328 -10.77 -9.91 -0.78
CA LEU A 328 -11.34 -10.98 -1.60
C LEU A 328 -10.23 -11.88 -2.17
N ILE A 329 -9.13 -11.29 -2.65
CA ILE A 329 -7.96 -12.04 -3.16
C ILE A 329 -7.30 -12.86 -2.05
N MET A 330 -7.24 -12.32 -0.84
CA MET A 330 -6.63 -12.99 0.32
C MET A 330 -7.46 -14.19 0.81
N GLY A 331 -8.76 -14.20 0.55
CA GLY A 331 -9.68 -15.25 0.97
C GLY A 331 -10.40 -14.96 2.29
N GLU A 332 -11.46 -15.73 2.53
CA GLU A 332 -12.40 -15.51 3.64
C GLU A 332 -11.75 -15.70 5.02
N ASP A 333 -11.01 -16.78 5.23
CA ASP A 333 -10.42 -17.11 6.53
C ASP A 333 -9.50 -15.99 7.05
N LYS A 334 -8.56 -15.55 6.22
CA LYS A 334 -7.64 -14.45 6.55
C LYS A 334 -8.37 -13.11 6.69
N THR A 335 -9.38 -12.87 5.86
CA THR A 335 -10.22 -11.67 5.99
C THR A 335 -10.95 -11.63 7.33
N ASN A 336 -11.45 -12.78 7.80
CA ASN A 336 -12.09 -12.88 9.11
C ASN A 336 -11.10 -12.63 10.25
N LEU A 337 -9.86 -13.11 10.12
CA LEU A 337 -8.78 -12.80 11.07
C LEU A 337 -8.45 -11.30 11.10
N VAL A 338 -8.33 -10.65 9.94
CA VAL A 338 -8.16 -9.19 9.85
C VAL A 338 -9.30 -8.47 10.58
N LYS A 339 -10.54 -8.81 10.28
CA LYS A 339 -11.72 -8.19 10.90
C LYS A 339 -11.75 -8.37 12.41
N LYS A 340 -11.34 -9.54 12.90
CA LYS A 340 -11.36 -9.89 14.31
C LYS A 340 -10.22 -9.25 15.10
N TYR A 341 -9.02 -9.16 14.52
CA TYR A 341 -7.79 -8.83 15.26
C TYR A 341 -7.15 -7.50 14.89
N PHE A 342 -7.28 -7.06 13.65
CA PHE A 342 -6.54 -5.89 13.15
C PHE A 342 -7.41 -4.65 13.11
N LEU A 343 -8.62 -4.77 12.55
CA LEU A 343 -9.53 -3.63 12.42
C LEU A 343 -9.90 -2.98 13.76
N PRO A 344 -10.13 -3.72 14.87
CA PRO A 344 -10.41 -3.11 16.16
C PRO A 344 -9.24 -2.29 16.71
N LEU A 345 -8.00 -2.60 16.30
CA LEU A 345 -6.79 -1.91 16.78
C LEU A 345 -6.55 -0.58 16.04
N ILE A 346 -7.12 -0.37 14.85
CA ILE A 346 -6.93 0.86 14.07
C ILE A 346 -8.12 1.83 14.15
N LYS A 347 -9.34 1.34 14.46
CA LYS A 347 -10.54 2.18 14.57
C LYS A 347 -10.61 2.87 15.94
N ASP A 348 -10.73 4.20 15.93
CA ASP A 348 -11.28 5.05 17.00
C ASP A 348 -12.16 6.08 16.29
#